data_AF-A0A2G8K2V1-F1
#
_entry.id   AF-A0A2G8K2V1-F1
#
_cell.length_a   1.000
_cell.length_b   1.000
_cell.length_c   1.000
_cell.angle_alpha   90.00
_cell.angle_beta   90.00
_cell.angle_gamma   90.00
#
_symmetry.space_group_name_H-M   'P 1'
#
loop_
_entity.id
_entity.type
_entity.pdbx_description
1 polymer ?
#
loop_
_entity_poly.entity_id
_entity_poly.type
_entity_poly.pdbx_seq_one_letter_code
_entity_poly.pdbx_strand_id
1 'polypeptide(L)'
;MCLQASYAQESSYFVFQQPDYQRDCKEVLNACSSTHHTSGVYLIKPDGYPEPFEVFCDNDLDTGGWTILHRRSVGSVKFNRTWTDFQNGFGFLGSEFWIGNEKIAFLTNQKQYQLRIEFQNVAGEAYYVTYDNFRISDEWGQFSIASLGTYEGTAELEKCVCVGDYMVQDENCIPQNQCSCFVTEKGGVFTDGEIYVSSDCTSRSVCSNNQLIVEESYQCSDHATCGVRDGVRRCYCIDGYEGNGVNCTREAVPKDCQELYVDGSSDGV
;
A
#
# COMPACT_ATOMS: atom_id res chain seq x y z
N MET A 1 -18.24 36.47 -15.72
CA MET A 1 -19.13 36.84 -16.84
C MET A 1 -18.70 35.97 -18.01
N CYS A 2 -19.43 34.90 -18.32
CA CYS A 2 -19.09 34.03 -19.45
C CYS A 2 -19.51 34.73 -20.74
N LEU A 3 -18.55 35.03 -21.61
CA LEU A 3 -18.84 35.54 -22.95
C LEU A 3 -19.15 34.36 -23.85
N GLN A 4 -20.38 34.31 -24.39
CA GLN A 4 -20.73 33.35 -25.43
C GLN A 4 -20.11 33.80 -26.76
N ALA A 5 -19.21 32.98 -27.31
CA ALA A 5 -18.80 33.13 -28.71
C ALA A 5 -19.83 32.39 -29.58
N SER A 6 -20.64 33.14 -30.31
CA SER A 6 -21.49 32.61 -31.39
C SER A 6 -20.65 32.43 -32.65
N TYR A 7 -20.52 31.21 -33.16
CA TYR A 7 -19.86 30.94 -34.45
C TYR A 7 -20.90 30.63 -35.52
N ALA A 8 -20.79 31.35 -36.65
CA ALA A 8 -21.63 31.20 -37.83
C ALA A 8 -21.22 29.98 -38.67
N GLN A 9 -22.21 29.40 -39.35
CA GLN A 9 -22.13 28.15 -40.12
C GLN A 9 -21.78 28.43 -41.58
N GLU A 10 -20.87 27.65 -42.19
CA GLU A 10 -20.92 27.23 -43.61
C GLU A 10 -19.95 26.04 -43.88
N SER A 11 -20.17 25.32 -44.97
CA SER A 11 -20.27 23.85 -45.10
C SER A 11 -19.02 22.98 -45.42
N SER A 12 -19.16 21.69 -45.02
CA SER A 12 -18.70 20.43 -45.64
C SER A 12 -17.21 20.08 -45.74
N TYR A 13 -16.67 19.50 -44.68
CA TYR A 13 -15.87 18.26 -44.71
C TYR A 13 -16.23 17.45 -43.47
N PHE A 14 -16.34 16.12 -43.59
CA PHE A 14 -16.54 15.22 -42.45
C PHE A 14 -15.32 15.31 -41.52
N VAL A 15 -15.38 16.20 -40.53
CA VAL A 15 -14.48 16.16 -39.38
C VAL A 15 -15.07 15.10 -38.47
N PHE A 16 -14.44 13.93 -38.38
CA PHE A 16 -14.56 13.13 -37.16
C PHE A 16 -13.95 13.98 -36.04
N GLN A 17 -14.73 14.86 -35.43
CA GLN A 17 -14.36 15.41 -34.13
C GLN A 17 -14.41 14.21 -33.19
N GLN A 18 -13.26 13.58 -32.93
CA GLN A 18 -13.13 12.73 -31.76
C GLN A 18 -13.62 13.57 -30.57
N PRO A 19 -14.49 13.03 -29.69
CA PRO A 19 -14.85 13.74 -28.47
C PRO A 19 -13.54 14.11 -27.76
N ASP A 20 -13.31 15.41 -27.63
CA ASP A 20 -12.15 15.96 -26.94
C ASP A 20 -12.41 15.73 -25.45
N TYR A 21 -11.97 14.58 -24.96
CA TYR A 21 -12.11 14.21 -23.56
C TYR A 21 -11.23 15.13 -22.72
N GLN A 22 -11.76 15.59 -21.59
CA GLN A 22 -10.97 16.35 -20.64
C GLN A 22 -9.82 15.47 -20.11
N ARG A 23 -8.65 16.07 -19.89
CA ARG A 23 -7.44 15.31 -19.52
C ARG A 23 -7.39 14.92 -18.05
N ASP A 24 -8.13 15.63 -17.22
CA ASP A 24 -8.17 15.47 -15.77
C ASP A 24 -9.45 16.11 -15.20
N CYS A 25 -9.68 15.91 -13.90
CA CYS A 25 -10.84 16.45 -13.20
C CYS A 25 -10.86 17.99 -13.15
N LYS A 26 -9.72 18.67 -13.28
CA LYS A 26 -9.69 20.13 -13.30
C LYS A 26 -10.25 20.67 -14.62
N GLU A 27 -9.93 20.02 -15.73
CA GLU A 27 -10.55 20.32 -17.02
C GLU A 27 -12.03 19.93 -17.06
N VAL A 28 -12.43 18.83 -16.42
CA VAL A 28 -13.85 18.48 -16.24
C VAL A 28 -14.59 19.60 -15.53
N LEU A 29 -14.08 20.07 -14.37
CA LEU A 29 -14.69 21.15 -13.60
C LEU A 29 -14.79 22.46 -14.39
N ASN A 30 -13.79 22.76 -15.22
CA ASN A 30 -13.75 23.98 -16.03
C ASN A 30 -14.63 23.87 -17.30
N ALA A 31 -15.00 22.67 -17.73
CA ALA A 31 -15.90 22.48 -18.86
C ALA A 31 -17.30 23.01 -18.50
N CYS A 32 -17.83 23.91 -19.32
CA CYS A 32 -19.05 24.66 -19.08
C CYS A 32 -20.32 23.78 -19.17
N SER A 33 -20.55 22.94 -18.17
CA SER A 33 -21.79 22.19 -17.94
C SER A 33 -22.15 22.23 -16.46
N SER A 34 -23.41 22.53 -16.14
CA SER A 34 -23.91 22.56 -14.76
C SER A 34 -23.76 21.21 -14.03
N THR A 35 -23.59 20.10 -14.78
CA THR A 35 -23.37 18.75 -14.24
C THR A 35 -21.91 18.43 -13.91
N HIS A 36 -20.95 19.31 -14.25
CA HIS A 36 -19.52 19.09 -14.00
C HIS A 36 -19.01 19.73 -12.71
N HIS A 37 -19.90 20.40 -11.96
CA HIS A 37 -19.59 21.01 -10.67
C HIS A 37 -19.81 20.06 -9.48
N THR A 38 -20.40 18.88 -9.69
CA THR A 38 -20.64 17.88 -8.65
C THR A 38 -19.48 16.89 -8.56
N SER A 39 -19.18 16.38 -7.37
CA SER A 39 -18.28 15.23 -7.23
C SER A 39 -18.92 13.97 -7.83
N GLY A 40 -18.12 13.13 -8.49
CA GLY A 40 -18.65 11.94 -9.15
C GLY A 40 -17.66 11.25 -10.09
N VAL A 41 -18.16 10.25 -10.80
CA VAL A 41 -17.36 9.52 -11.80
C VAL A 41 -17.46 10.21 -13.15
N TYR A 42 -16.31 10.52 -13.74
CA TYR A 42 -16.19 11.17 -15.05
C TYR A 42 -15.20 10.42 -15.93
N LEU A 43 -15.38 10.54 -17.24
CA LEU A 43 -14.51 9.96 -18.24
C LEU A 43 -13.45 11.00 -18.64
N ILE A 44 -12.17 10.65 -18.50
CA ILE A 44 -11.04 11.51 -18.89
C ILE A 44 -10.11 10.81 -19.86
N LYS A 45 -9.30 11.57 -20.59
CA LYS A 45 -8.23 11.05 -21.44
C LYS A 45 -6.96 11.87 -21.27
N PRO A 46 -6.03 11.47 -20.39
CA PRO A 46 -4.73 12.10 -20.30
C PRO A 46 -3.96 12.07 -21.61
N ASP A 47 -3.08 13.04 -21.82
CA ASP A 47 -2.25 13.14 -23.02
C ASP A 47 -1.38 11.88 -23.17
N GLY A 48 -1.47 11.23 -24.34
CA GLY A 48 -0.71 10.02 -24.67
C GLY A 48 -1.30 8.70 -24.17
N TYR A 49 -2.33 8.72 -23.32
CA TYR A 49 -3.01 7.48 -22.92
C TYR A 49 -3.94 6.99 -24.05
N PRO A 50 -3.96 5.68 -24.39
CA PRO A 50 -4.57 5.20 -25.63
C PRO A 50 -6.09 5.43 -25.66
N GLU A 51 -6.80 5.05 -24.59
CA GLU A 51 -8.26 5.08 -24.51
C GLU A 51 -8.73 5.86 -23.28
N PRO A 52 -9.85 6.60 -23.35
CA PRO A 52 -10.39 7.30 -22.18
C PRO A 52 -10.77 6.32 -21.06
N PHE A 53 -10.68 6.75 -19.81
CA PHE A 53 -11.03 5.94 -18.64
C PHE A 53 -11.73 6.73 -17.53
N GLU A 54 -12.47 6.00 -16.70
CA GLU A 54 -13.25 6.59 -15.62
C GLU A 54 -12.37 6.94 -14.41
N VAL A 55 -12.67 8.08 -13.80
CA VAL A 55 -12.05 8.56 -12.55
C VAL A 55 -13.10 9.15 -11.63
N PHE A 56 -12.84 9.12 -10.33
CA PHE A 56 -13.62 9.91 -9.39
C PHE A 56 -13.04 11.31 -9.30
N CYS A 57 -13.83 12.32 -9.65
CA CYS A 57 -13.52 13.73 -9.44
C CYS A 57 -14.14 14.21 -8.13
N ASP A 58 -13.31 14.75 -7.25
CA ASP A 58 -13.76 15.48 -6.07
C ASP A 58 -13.76 16.97 -6.38
N ASN A 59 -14.98 17.51 -6.45
CA ASN A 59 -15.25 18.92 -6.75
C ASN A 59 -15.74 19.68 -5.52
N ASP A 60 -15.96 18.99 -4.41
CA ASP A 60 -16.42 19.57 -3.14
C ASP A 60 -15.23 20.00 -2.26
N LEU A 61 -14.06 19.38 -2.46
CA LEU A 61 -12.83 19.72 -1.73
C LEU A 61 -12.17 21.00 -2.27
N ASP A 62 -12.02 22.01 -1.40
CA ASP A 62 -11.38 23.31 -1.68
C ASP A 62 -11.91 24.00 -2.96
N THR A 63 -11.09 24.08 -4.01
CA THR A 63 -11.46 24.67 -5.31
C THR A 63 -11.90 23.64 -6.35
N GLY A 64 -12.02 22.38 -5.93
CA GLY A 64 -12.40 21.25 -6.77
C GLY A 64 -11.42 20.91 -7.89
N GLY A 65 -11.80 19.91 -8.68
CA GLY A 65 -11.02 19.42 -9.80
C GLY A 65 -9.95 18.40 -9.40
N TRP A 66 -10.13 17.76 -8.24
CA TRP A 66 -9.22 16.73 -7.75
C TRP A 66 -9.51 15.39 -8.41
N THR A 67 -8.53 14.83 -9.11
CA THR A 67 -8.58 13.45 -9.59
C THR A 67 -8.16 12.51 -8.46
N ILE A 68 -9.08 11.70 -7.95
CA ILE A 68 -8.77 10.77 -6.87
C ILE A 68 -8.01 9.56 -7.43
N LEU A 69 -6.78 9.36 -6.96
CA LEU A 69 -5.92 8.26 -7.39
C LEU A 69 -6.13 6.99 -6.53
N HIS A 70 -6.47 7.19 -5.27
CA HIS A 70 -6.60 6.14 -4.26
C HIS A 70 -7.61 6.55 -3.19
N ARG A 71 -8.41 5.59 -2.73
CA ARG A 71 -9.36 5.80 -1.63
C ARG A 71 -9.43 4.57 -0.74
N ARG A 72 -9.33 4.77 0.58
CA ARG A 72 -9.52 3.75 1.62
C ARG A 72 -10.63 4.18 2.56
N SER A 73 -11.38 3.22 3.07
CA SER A 73 -12.43 3.38 4.05
C SER A 73 -12.46 2.15 4.97
N VAL A 74 -13.54 1.35 4.94
CA VAL A 74 -13.82 0.26 5.86
C VAL A 74 -13.27 -1.11 5.42
N GLY A 75 -12.48 -1.19 4.35
CA GLY A 75 -11.81 -2.42 3.91
C GLY A 75 -12.66 -3.35 3.03
N SER A 76 -13.52 -2.80 2.17
CA SER A 76 -14.29 -3.57 1.18
C SER A 76 -13.44 -4.14 0.05
N VAL A 77 -12.24 -3.61 -0.18
CA VAL A 77 -11.29 -4.05 -1.22
C VAL A 77 -9.97 -4.50 -0.59
N LYS A 78 -9.50 -5.70 -0.95
CA LYS A 78 -8.18 -6.19 -0.55
C LYS A 78 -7.08 -5.47 -1.35
N PHE A 79 -6.08 -4.92 -0.65
CA PHE A 79 -4.93 -4.23 -1.25
C PHE A 79 -3.65 -5.08 -1.30
N ASN A 80 -3.64 -6.27 -0.69
CA ASN A 80 -2.59 -7.25 -0.96
C ASN A 80 -2.83 -7.85 -2.35
N ARG A 81 -2.11 -7.32 -3.35
CA ARG A 81 -2.35 -7.52 -4.78
C ARG A 81 -1.05 -7.66 -5.53
N THR A 82 -1.13 -8.19 -6.76
CA THR A 82 0.03 -8.40 -7.61
C THR A 82 0.53 -7.09 -8.24
N TRP A 83 1.74 -7.10 -8.79
CA TRP A 83 2.27 -5.97 -9.56
C TRP A 83 1.33 -5.55 -10.69
N THR A 84 0.83 -6.52 -11.46
CA THR A 84 -0.09 -6.31 -12.58
C THR A 84 -1.40 -5.66 -12.13
N ASP A 85 -1.91 -6.03 -10.95
CA ASP A 85 -3.10 -5.37 -10.38
C ASP A 85 -2.81 -3.89 -10.07
N PHE A 86 -1.67 -3.57 -9.45
CA PHE A 86 -1.31 -2.18 -9.16
C PHE A 86 -1.01 -1.37 -10.42
N GLN A 87 -0.44 -1.98 -11.45
CA GLN A 87 -0.22 -1.37 -12.75
C GLN A 87 -1.53 -0.97 -13.42
N ASN A 88 -2.50 -1.89 -13.47
CA ASN A 88 -3.79 -1.69 -14.16
C ASN A 88 -4.82 -0.89 -13.34
N GLY A 89 -4.75 -1.02 -12.01
CA GLY A 89 -5.76 -0.52 -11.07
C GLY A 89 -6.79 -1.58 -10.69
N PHE A 90 -7.44 -1.38 -9.54
CA PHE A 90 -8.45 -2.28 -8.99
C PHE A 90 -9.39 -1.56 -8.02
N GLY A 91 -10.52 -2.19 -7.71
CA GLY A 91 -11.55 -1.65 -6.81
C GLY A 91 -12.67 -0.93 -7.55
N PHE A 92 -13.42 -0.10 -6.84
CA PHE A 92 -14.60 0.58 -7.37
C PHE A 92 -14.55 2.08 -7.06
N LEU A 93 -14.67 2.93 -8.07
CA LEU A 93 -14.55 4.39 -7.96
C LEU A 93 -15.53 5.03 -6.97
N GLY A 94 -16.70 4.41 -6.76
CA GLY A 94 -17.68 4.83 -5.74
C GLY A 94 -17.35 4.42 -4.31
N SER A 95 -16.26 3.66 -4.08
CA SER A 95 -15.84 3.17 -2.75
C SER A 95 -14.30 3.13 -2.64
N GLU A 96 -13.71 1.97 -2.36
CA GLU A 96 -12.25 1.80 -2.28
C GLU A 96 -11.67 1.39 -3.63
N PHE A 97 -10.55 2.00 -4.00
CA PHE A 97 -9.86 1.68 -5.25
C PHE A 97 -8.41 2.17 -5.26
N TRP A 98 -7.64 1.59 -6.19
CA TRP A 98 -6.39 2.10 -6.72
C TRP A 98 -6.58 2.30 -8.21
N ILE A 99 -6.34 3.52 -8.72
CA ILE A 99 -6.66 3.85 -10.12
C ILE A 99 -5.78 3.09 -11.14
N GLY A 100 -4.53 2.78 -10.78
CA GLY A 100 -3.55 2.09 -11.62
C GLY A 100 -2.30 2.93 -11.88
N ASN A 101 -1.10 2.36 -11.67
CA ASN A 101 0.17 3.07 -11.79
C ASN A 101 0.41 3.61 -13.20
N GLU A 102 0.02 2.86 -14.23
CA GLU A 102 0.17 3.31 -15.61
C GLU A 102 -0.63 4.61 -15.85
N LYS A 103 -1.89 4.64 -15.42
CA LYS A 103 -2.74 5.84 -15.53
C LYS A 103 -2.17 7.01 -14.72
N ILE A 104 -1.66 6.76 -13.51
CA ILE A 104 -1.01 7.80 -12.69
C ILE A 104 0.23 8.35 -13.41
N ALA A 105 1.02 7.51 -14.08
CA ALA A 105 2.21 7.94 -14.80
C ALA A 105 1.84 8.90 -15.95
N PHE A 106 0.82 8.57 -16.75
CA PHE A 106 0.35 9.49 -17.80
C PHE A 106 -0.25 10.79 -17.21
N LEU A 107 -1.07 10.68 -16.16
CA LEU A 107 -1.67 11.83 -15.48
C LEU A 107 -0.62 12.79 -14.91
N THR A 108 0.41 12.29 -14.25
CA THR A 108 1.37 13.14 -13.53
C THR A 108 2.47 13.72 -14.42
N ASN A 109 2.68 13.17 -15.62
CA ASN A 109 3.71 13.63 -16.56
C ASN A 109 3.18 14.56 -17.67
N GLN A 110 1.86 14.70 -17.86
CA GLN A 110 1.31 15.62 -18.87
C GLN A 110 1.42 17.10 -18.48
N LYS A 111 1.42 17.44 -17.18
CA LYS A 111 1.54 18.81 -16.63
C LYS A 111 2.21 18.76 -15.26
N GLN A 112 2.24 19.89 -14.55
CA GLN A 112 2.60 19.93 -13.13
C GLN A 112 1.35 19.67 -12.29
N TYR A 113 1.40 18.65 -11.42
CA TYR A 113 0.32 18.29 -10.52
C TYR A 113 0.76 18.39 -9.06
N GLN A 114 -0.14 18.87 -8.21
CA GLN A 114 -0.02 18.77 -6.77
C GLN A 114 -0.62 17.44 -6.30
N LEU A 115 0.06 16.76 -5.37
CA LEU A 115 -0.50 15.62 -4.65
C LEU A 115 -1.05 16.11 -3.32
N ARG A 116 -2.27 15.71 -2.97
CA ARG A 116 -2.84 15.86 -1.62
C ARG A 116 -3.17 14.49 -1.06
N ILE A 117 -2.76 14.24 0.17
CA ILE A 117 -3.08 13.02 0.91
C ILE A 117 -3.87 13.42 2.14
N GLU A 118 -5.07 12.86 2.27
CA GLU A 118 -5.94 13.09 3.42
C GLU A 118 -6.08 11.79 4.22
N PHE A 119 -6.01 11.90 5.53
CA PHE A 119 -6.17 10.77 6.44
C PHE A 119 -6.97 11.18 7.66
N GLN A 120 -7.75 10.22 8.17
CA GLN A 120 -8.57 10.39 9.35
C GLN A 120 -8.09 9.42 10.43
N ASN A 121 -7.90 9.91 11.64
CA ASN A 121 -7.57 9.05 12.77
C ASN A 121 -8.82 8.35 13.32
N VAL A 122 -8.64 7.44 14.28
CA VAL A 122 -9.74 6.69 14.91
C VAL A 122 -10.73 7.58 15.68
N ALA A 123 -10.32 8.78 16.08
CA ALA A 123 -11.17 9.77 16.74
C ALA A 123 -11.98 10.62 15.75
N GLY A 124 -11.78 10.43 14.44
CA GLY A 124 -12.46 11.19 13.39
C GLY A 124 -11.77 12.49 12.99
N GLU A 125 -10.60 12.81 13.57
CA GLU A 125 -9.83 14.00 13.22
C GLU A 125 -9.14 13.79 11.88
N ALA A 126 -9.32 14.75 10.97
CA ALA A 126 -8.78 14.73 9.62
C ALA A 126 -7.51 15.58 9.54
N TYR A 127 -6.49 15.04 8.87
CA TYR A 127 -5.24 15.72 8.57
C TYR A 127 -4.97 15.62 7.08
N TYR A 128 -4.20 16.57 6.56
CA TYR A 128 -3.75 16.51 5.19
C TYR A 128 -2.29 16.94 5.05
N VAL A 129 -1.68 16.43 3.98
CA VAL A 129 -0.39 16.87 3.46
C VAL A 129 -0.54 17.14 1.96
N THR A 130 0.17 18.14 1.47
CA THR A 130 0.30 18.45 0.05
C THR A 130 1.76 18.49 -0.40
N TYR A 131 2.00 18.08 -1.65
CA TYR A 131 3.28 18.24 -2.37
C TYR A 131 3.01 18.96 -3.69
N ASP A 132 3.61 20.12 -3.92
CA ASP A 132 3.33 21.01 -5.07
C ASP A 132 3.85 20.51 -6.44
N ASN A 133 4.60 19.41 -6.46
CA ASN A 133 5.05 18.75 -7.68
C ASN A 133 5.14 17.24 -7.44
N PHE A 134 4.19 16.47 -7.98
CA PHE A 134 4.17 15.02 -7.89
C PHE A 134 4.30 14.40 -9.27
N ARG A 135 5.33 13.56 -9.43
CA ARG A 135 5.56 12.78 -10.65
C ARG A 135 6.01 11.37 -10.30
N ILE A 136 5.49 10.40 -11.04
CA ILE A 136 6.01 9.04 -11.04
C ILE A 136 6.62 8.71 -12.40
N SER A 137 7.58 7.79 -12.45
CA SER A 137 8.12 7.28 -13.70
C SER A 137 7.11 6.39 -14.43
N ASP A 138 7.45 6.01 -15.66
CA ASP A 138 6.73 4.97 -16.40
C ASP A 138 7.11 3.55 -15.92
N GLU A 139 6.68 2.54 -16.68
CA GLU A 139 6.97 1.12 -16.40
C GLU A 139 8.47 0.82 -16.39
N TRP A 140 9.27 1.48 -17.23
CA TRP A 140 10.73 1.29 -17.26
C TRP A 140 11.38 1.76 -15.97
N GLY A 141 10.93 2.89 -15.43
CA GLY A 141 11.33 3.36 -14.10
C GLY A 141 10.58 2.69 -12.93
N GLN A 142 9.83 1.62 -13.21
CA GLN A 142 9.07 0.84 -12.22
C GLN A 142 8.05 1.67 -11.43
N PHE A 143 7.46 2.69 -12.06
CA PHE A 143 6.50 3.60 -11.43
C PHE A 143 7.02 4.26 -10.14
N SER A 144 8.34 4.41 -10.01
CA SER A 144 8.98 5.05 -8.86
C SER A 144 8.58 6.53 -8.78
N ILE A 145 8.57 7.07 -7.57
CA ILE A 145 8.35 8.51 -7.37
C ILE A 145 9.57 9.24 -7.93
N ALA A 146 9.37 9.91 -9.07
CA ALA A 146 10.40 10.64 -9.78
C ALA A 146 10.62 12.04 -9.18
N SER A 147 9.57 12.65 -8.65
CA SER A 147 9.68 13.96 -8.00
C SER A 147 8.57 14.16 -6.97
N LEU A 148 8.96 14.71 -5.82
CA LEU A 148 8.11 15.32 -4.81
C LEU A 148 8.62 16.73 -4.58
N GLY A 149 7.73 17.71 -4.71
CA GLY A 149 8.03 19.10 -4.47
C GLY A 149 7.98 19.48 -2.98
N THR A 150 7.60 20.72 -2.70
CA THR A 150 7.56 21.25 -1.32
C THR A 150 6.41 20.64 -0.55
N TYR A 151 6.71 20.20 0.67
CA TYR A 151 5.73 19.70 1.63
C TYR A 151 5.04 20.85 2.37
N GLU A 152 3.72 20.78 2.48
CA GLU A 152 2.90 21.61 3.37
C GLU A 152 1.77 20.77 3.97
N GLY A 153 1.35 21.01 5.22
CA GLY A 153 0.28 20.23 5.82
C GLY A 153 -0.03 20.55 7.26
N THR A 154 -1.16 20.02 7.75
CA THR A 154 -1.61 20.11 9.15
C THR A 154 -1.21 18.89 9.97
N ALA A 155 -0.72 17.84 9.30
CA ALA A 155 -0.13 16.71 9.98
C ALA A 155 1.27 17.08 10.45
N GLU A 156 1.53 17.12 11.75
CA GLU A 156 2.90 17.07 12.27
C GLU A 156 3.45 15.68 11.95
N LEU A 157 3.94 15.47 10.72
CA LEU A 157 4.42 14.17 10.26
C LEU A 157 5.85 13.95 10.76
N GLU A 158 6.00 13.08 11.76
CA GLU A 158 7.25 12.35 12.02
C GLU A 158 7.43 11.16 11.06
N LYS A 159 7.15 11.30 9.75
CA LYS A 159 7.52 10.26 8.77
C LYS A 159 8.00 10.84 7.45
N CYS A 160 9.28 10.64 7.17
CA CYS A 160 9.95 10.95 5.92
C CYS A 160 9.55 9.94 4.82
N VAL A 161 9.39 10.42 3.58
CA VAL A 161 9.25 9.58 2.38
C VAL A 161 10.55 9.67 1.59
N CYS A 162 11.08 8.52 1.16
CA CYS A 162 12.26 8.47 0.31
C CYS A 162 11.86 8.53 -1.17
N VAL A 163 12.62 9.30 -1.97
CA VAL A 163 12.36 9.54 -3.39
C VAL A 163 13.24 8.60 -4.24
N GLY A 164 12.71 8.10 -5.35
CA GLY A 164 13.43 7.18 -6.25
C GLY A 164 13.70 5.80 -5.63
N ASP A 165 14.90 5.26 -5.88
CA ASP A 165 15.32 3.91 -5.44
C ASP A 165 15.83 3.86 -4.00
N TYR A 166 15.30 4.71 -3.12
CA TYR A 166 15.69 4.81 -1.72
C TYR A 166 14.55 4.30 -0.84
N MET A 167 14.87 3.50 0.18
CA MET A 167 13.89 3.07 1.18
C MET A 167 14.20 3.67 2.56
N VAL A 168 13.14 3.86 3.35
CA VAL A 168 13.24 4.35 4.72
C VAL A 168 13.78 3.23 5.60
N GLN A 169 14.95 3.46 6.21
CA GLN A 169 15.44 2.68 7.36
C GLN A 169 15.63 3.66 8.52
N ASP A 170 14.91 3.42 9.62
CA ASP A 170 14.79 4.35 10.75
C ASP A 170 14.33 5.75 10.28
N GLU A 171 15.18 6.77 10.41
CA GLU A 171 14.93 8.15 9.97
C GLU A 171 15.63 8.52 8.66
N ASN A 172 16.38 7.58 8.05
CA ASN A 172 17.23 7.86 6.88
C ASN A 172 16.71 7.19 5.60
N CYS A 173 16.97 7.86 4.47
CA CYS A 173 16.79 7.28 3.15
C CYS A 173 18.07 6.60 2.69
N ILE A 174 18.03 5.27 2.56
CA ILE A 174 19.16 4.49 2.08
C ILE A 174 18.84 3.88 0.71
N PRO A 175 19.83 3.75 -0.20
CA PRO A 175 19.64 3.07 -1.48
C PRO A 175 19.10 1.65 -1.30
N GLN A 176 18.26 1.18 -2.24
CA GLN A 176 17.68 -0.17 -2.19
C GLN A 176 18.73 -1.28 -2.09
N ASN A 177 19.89 -1.12 -2.72
CA ASN A 177 21.01 -2.07 -2.64
C ASN A 177 21.74 -2.06 -1.28
N GLN A 178 21.44 -1.09 -0.42
CA GLN A 178 21.91 -1.00 0.96
C GLN A 178 20.82 -1.39 1.97
N CYS A 179 19.59 -1.64 1.51
CA CYS A 179 18.51 -2.10 2.37
C CYS A 179 18.77 -3.55 2.78
N SER A 180 18.54 -3.85 4.07
CA SER A 180 18.53 -5.22 4.58
C SER A 180 17.35 -6.03 4.02
N CYS A 181 17.22 -7.29 4.41
CA CYS A 181 16.31 -8.26 3.77
C CYS A 181 14.83 -7.80 3.77
N PHE A 182 14.20 -7.70 2.60
CA PHE A 182 12.79 -7.32 2.47
C PHE A 182 11.86 -8.53 2.46
N VAL A 183 10.77 -8.51 3.25
CA VAL A 183 9.71 -9.53 3.18
C VAL A 183 8.41 -8.90 2.69
N THR A 184 7.96 -9.33 1.50
CA THR A 184 6.78 -8.81 0.82
C THR A 184 5.49 -8.90 1.65
N GLU A 185 5.27 -9.99 2.38
CA GLU A 185 4.04 -10.18 3.17
C GLU A 185 3.93 -9.21 4.36
N LYS A 186 5.06 -8.83 4.96
CA LYS A 186 5.10 -7.81 6.04
C LYS A 186 5.12 -6.38 5.48
N GLY A 187 5.56 -6.20 4.23
CA GLY A 187 5.76 -4.88 3.63
C GLY A 187 6.86 -4.08 4.32
N GLY A 188 7.92 -4.75 4.79
CA GLY A 188 8.99 -4.12 5.57
C GLY A 188 10.36 -4.78 5.41
N VAL A 189 11.39 -4.04 5.84
CA VAL A 189 12.80 -4.45 5.85
C VAL A 189 13.16 -5.07 7.20
N PHE A 190 13.96 -6.13 7.17
CA PHE A 190 14.46 -6.86 8.33
C PHE A 190 15.96 -6.64 8.47
N THR A 191 16.44 -6.36 9.68
CA THR A 191 17.88 -6.28 9.95
C THR A 191 18.50 -7.66 10.08
N ASP A 192 19.83 -7.73 9.95
CA ASP A 192 20.58 -8.97 10.11
C ASP A 192 20.25 -9.68 11.44
N GLY A 193 19.94 -10.98 11.37
CA GLY A 193 19.53 -11.81 12.51
C GLY A 193 18.03 -11.79 12.83
N GLU A 194 17.24 -10.89 12.26
CA GLU A 194 15.79 -10.91 12.48
C GLU A 194 15.10 -12.08 11.78
N ILE A 195 14.02 -12.55 12.41
CA ILE A 195 13.25 -13.71 11.97
C ILE A 195 11.82 -13.25 11.64
N TYR A 196 11.33 -13.68 10.48
CA TYR A 196 9.94 -13.58 10.09
C TYR A 196 9.30 -14.97 10.02
N VAL A 197 8.02 -15.07 10.38
CA VAL A 197 7.20 -16.25 10.14
C VAL A 197 5.94 -15.79 9.41
N SER A 198 5.58 -16.46 8.31
CA SER A 198 4.41 -16.11 7.50
C SER A 198 3.11 -16.20 8.30
N SER A 199 2.06 -15.52 7.84
CA SER A 199 0.79 -15.45 8.58
C SER A 199 0.13 -16.81 8.80
N ASP A 200 0.40 -17.77 7.93
CA ASP A 200 -0.06 -19.16 7.95
C ASP A 200 0.96 -20.14 8.60
N CYS A 201 2.12 -19.65 9.06
CA CYS A 201 3.24 -20.44 9.60
C CYS A 201 3.71 -21.58 8.68
N THR A 202 3.64 -21.40 7.35
CA THR A 202 4.18 -22.36 6.37
C THR A 202 5.60 -22.01 5.91
N SER A 203 6.09 -20.83 6.27
CA SER A 203 7.46 -20.41 5.97
C SER A 203 8.05 -19.59 7.10
N ARG A 204 9.37 -19.71 7.25
CA ARG A 204 10.17 -18.90 8.18
C ARG A 204 11.32 -18.28 7.41
N SER A 205 11.55 -16.98 7.58
CA SER A 205 12.65 -16.27 6.93
C SER A 205 13.60 -15.70 7.95
N VAL A 206 14.91 -15.76 7.68
CA VAL A 206 15.95 -15.15 8.49
C VAL A 206 16.80 -14.26 7.61
N CYS A 207 17.06 -13.03 8.05
CA CYS A 207 18.02 -12.17 7.38
C CYS A 207 19.44 -12.54 7.82
N SER A 208 20.32 -12.87 6.87
CA SER A 208 21.73 -13.16 7.14
C SER A 208 22.62 -12.50 6.08
N ASN A 209 23.52 -11.60 6.49
CA ASN A 209 24.38 -10.80 5.61
C ASN A 209 23.61 -10.09 4.48
N ASN A 210 22.48 -9.45 4.80
CA ASN A 210 21.58 -8.82 3.83
C ASN A 210 20.96 -9.79 2.80
N GLN A 211 21.06 -11.10 3.01
CA GLN A 211 20.39 -12.11 2.21
C GLN A 211 19.21 -12.71 2.98
N LEU A 212 18.02 -12.68 2.38
CA LEU A 212 16.84 -13.33 2.94
C LEU A 212 16.96 -14.85 2.71
N ILE A 213 17.09 -15.61 3.79
CA ILE A 213 17.10 -17.07 3.75
C ILE A 213 15.69 -17.53 4.15
N VAL A 214 15.00 -18.20 3.23
CA VAL A 214 13.63 -18.70 3.44
C VAL A 214 13.66 -20.21 3.68
N GLU A 215 13.05 -20.64 4.78
CA GLU A 215 12.81 -22.02 5.18
C GLU A 215 11.34 -22.36 4.89
N GLU A 216 11.09 -22.95 3.72
CA GLU A 216 9.75 -23.35 3.27
C GLU A 216 9.24 -24.65 3.92
N SER A 217 10.12 -25.38 4.63
CA SER A 217 9.73 -26.55 5.42
C SER A 217 9.25 -26.19 6.83
N TYR A 218 9.13 -24.90 7.14
CA TYR A 218 8.68 -24.46 8.46
C TYR A 218 7.20 -24.81 8.66
N GLN A 219 6.92 -25.62 9.68
CA GLN A 219 5.58 -26.01 10.04
C GLN A 219 5.51 -26.25 11.56
N CYS A 220 4.39 -25.91 12.17
CA CYS A 220 4.19 -26.16 13.58
C CYS A 220 4.06 -27.66 13.87
N SER A 221 4.49 -28.08 15.06
CA SER A 221 4.18 -29.41 15.58
C SER A 221 2.67 -29.66 15.63
N ASP A 222 2.25 -30.92 15.57
CA ASP A 222 0.87 -31.34 15.85
C ASP A 222 0.38 -30.93 17.25
N HIS A 223 1.32 -30.63 18.16
CA HIS A 223 1.07 -30.14 19.51
C HIS A 223 1.43 -28.66 19.67
N ALA A 224 1.32 -27.88 18.60
CA ALA A 224 1.56 -26.45 18.61
C ALA A 224 0.50 -25.68 17.81
N THR A 225 0.40 -24.39 18.11
CA THR A 225 -0.45 -23.44 17.39
C THR A 225 0.40 -22.33 16.80
N CYS A 226 0.08 -21.95 15.55
CA CYS A 226 0.60 -20.73 14.96
C CYS A 226 -0.10 -19.54 15.60
N GLY A 227 0.67 -18.62 16.19
CA GLY A 227 0.08 -17.48 16.89
C GLY A 227 1.04 -16.32 17.03
N VAL A 228 0.57 -15.26 17.68
CA VAL A 228 1.39 -14.10 18.06
C VAL A 228 1.36 -13.97 19.57
N ARG A 229 2.53 -13.98 20.22
CA ARG A 229 2.68 -13.65 21.65
C ARG A 229 3.75 -12.57 21.77
N ASP A 230 3.45 -11.50 22.51
CA ASP A 230 4.34 -10.32 22.68
C ASP A 230 4.83 -9.73 21.35
N GLY A 231 3.95 -9.68 20.35
CA GLY A 231 4.27 -9.13 19.02
C GLY A 231 5.09 -10.05 18.11
N VAL A 232 5.53 -11.21 18.59
CA VAL A 232 6.30 -12.18 17.80
C VAL A 232 5.36 -13.25 17.25
N ARG A 233 5.34 -13.44 15.92
CA ARG A 233 4.66 -14.58 15.30
C ARG A 233 5.59 -15.78 15.25
N ARG A 234 5.14 -16.93 15.74
CA ARG A 234 5.80 -18.24 15.60
C ARG A 234 4.86 -19.37 16.01
N CYS A 235 5.33 -20.61 15.90
CA CYS A 235 4.68 -21.76 16.52
C CYS A 235 4.88 -21.73 18.05
N TYR A 236 3.82 -22.02 18.80
CA TYR A 236 3.83 -22.12 20.25
C TYR A 236 3.21 -23.45 20.67
N CYS A 237 3.90 -24.22 21.52
CA CYS A 237 3.35 -25.47 22.05
C CYS A 237 2.04 -25.19 22.82
N ILE A 238 1.11 -26.15 22.71
CA ILE A 238 -0.14 -26.14 23.48
C ILE A 238 0.12 -26.55 24.93
N ASP A 239 -0.83 -26.28 25.83
CA ASP A 239 -0.70 -26.56 27.26
C ASP A 239 -0.37 -28.05 27.53
N GLY A 240 0.59 -28.28 28.43
CA GLY A 240 1.12 -29.62 28.73
C GLY A 240 2.19 -30.11 27.76
N TYR A 241 2.67 -29.26 26.86
CA TYR A 241 3.80 -29.52 25.98
C TYR A 241 4.83 -28.38 26.03
N GLU A 242 6.10 -28.75 26.02
CA GLU A 242 7.25 -27.83 26.05
C GLU A 242 8.14 -28.01 24.80
N GLY A 243 8.78 -26.94 24.36
CA GLY A 243 9.64 -26.95 23.17
C GLY A 243 9.67 -25.64 22.39
N ASN A 244 10.12 -25.68 21.14
CA ASN A 244 10.28 -24.50 20.28
C ASN A 244 9.08 -24.24 19.34
N GLY A 245 7.98 -24.99 19.51
CA GLY A 245 6.78 -24.90 18.69
C GLY A 245 6.82 -25.70 17.39
N VAL A 246 8.01 -25.92 16.81
CA VAL A 246 8.21 -26.85 15.68
C VAL A 246 8.35 -28.27 16.21
N ASN A 247 8.99 -28.42 17.37
CA ASN A 247 9.07 -29.65 18.13
C ASN A 247 8.55 -29.39 19.54
N CYS A 248 7.51 -30.13 19.93
CA CYS A 248 6.83 -30.02 21.22
C CYS A 248 6.76 -31.41 21.85
N THR A 249 7.33 -31.55 23.04
CA THR A 249 7.33 -32.79 23.82
C THR A 249 6.46 -32.61 25.04
N ARG A 250 5.77 -33.68 25.46
CA ARG A 250 4.89 -33.62 26.62
C ARG A 250 5.69 -33.21 27.85
N GLU A 251 5.21 -32.20 28.57
CA GLU A 251 5.84 -31.77 29.82
C GLU A 251 5.88 -32.95 30.78
N ALA A 252 7.07 -33.21 31.32
CA ALA A 252 7.21 -34.23 32.35
C ALA A 252 6.36 -33.81 33.55
N VAL A 253 5.32 -34.58 33.87
CA VAL A 253 4.59 -34.41 35.13
C VAL A 253 5.62 -34.58 36.25
N PRO A 254 5.83 -33.59 37.12
CA PRO A 254 6.73 -33.76 38.25
C PRO A 254 6.25 -34.97 39.05
N LYS A 255 7.11 -35.99 39.19
CA LYS A 255 6.83 -37.11 40.10
C LYS A 255 6.57 -36.51 41.47
N ASP A 256 5.43 -36.82 42.06
CA ASP A 256 5.18 -36.39 43.43
C ASP A 256 6.11 -37.16 44.40
N CYS A 257 6.21 -36.67 45.64
CA CYS A 257 7.07 -37.31 46.64
C CYS A 257 6.68 -38.77 46.93
N GLN A 258 5.43 -39.16 46.66
CA GLN A 258 4.92 -40.52 46.81
C GLN A 258 5.45 -41.42 45.68
N GLU A 259 5.48 -40.93 44.44
CA GLU A 259 6.03 -41.62 43.28
C GLU A 259 7.56 -41.79 43.38
N LEU A 260 8.28 -40.80 43.94
CA LEU A 260 9.71 -40.93 44.22
C LEU A 260 10.00 -41.97 45.32
N TYR A 261 9.13 -42.10 46.33
CA TYR A 261 9.27 -43.10 47.40
C TYR A 261 9.03 -44.54 46.91
N VAL A 262 8.11 -44.73 45.94
CA VAL A 262 7.75 -46.05 45.39
C VAL A 262 8.78 -46.55 44.36
N ASP A 263 9.44 -45.65 43.62
CA ASP A 263 10.41 -46.00 42.57
C ASP A 263 11.80 -46.35 43.13
N GLY A 264 11.99 -46.32 44.46
CA GLY A 264 13.21 -46.77 45.13
C GLY A 264 14.46 -45.95 44.78
N SER A 265 14.31 -44.77 44.16
CA SER A 265 15.43 -43.89 43.80
C SER A 265 15.91 -43.17 45.06
N SER A 266 16.75 -43.87 45.83
CA SER A 266 17.59 -43.25 46.83
C SER A 266 18.81 -42.66 46.12
N ASP A 267 18.77 -41.38 45.77
CA ASP A 267 20.02 -40.63 45.60
C ASP A 267 20.65 -40.52 46.98
N GLY A 268 21.59 -41.43 47.23
CA GLY A 268 22.37 -41.50 48.45
C GLY A 268 23.37 -40.35 48.49
N VAL A 269 23.09 -39.42 49.42
CA VAL A 269 23.97 -38.41 50.04
C VAL A 269 24.40 -37.24 49.18
#